data_AF-A0A2R5FXW4-F1
#
_entry.id   AF-A0A2R5FXW4-F1
#
_cell.length_a   1.000
_cell.length_b   1.000
_cell.length_c   1.000
_cell.angle_alpha   90.00
_cell.angle_beta   90.00
_cell.angle_gamma   90.00
#
_symmetry.space_group_name_H-M   'P 1'
#
loop_
_entity.id
_entity.type
_entity.pdbx_description
1 polymer ?
#
loop_
_entity_poly.entity_id
_entity_poly.type
_entity_poly.pdbx_seq_one_letter_code
_entity_poly.pdbx_strand_id
1 'polypeptide(L)'
;MQPDPRTNLSNQLADTLSNRSVAPDEKREVTITFRASYAEKARLEQRCSGVVQSDYIRARLFDYPLPHPKLVIPEINRQAIYELKKIGNNLNQQTRAINEAVKIGSQPLTTEVKEYLRTIKELVELLEQTRQEITQPISSDDNGKLDKQVAGE
;
A
#
# COMPACT_ATOMS: atom_id res chain seq x y z
N MET A 1 17.66 2.20 -14.62
CA MET A 1 16.24 2.11 -14.18
C MET A 1 15.68 3.52 -14.17
N GLN A 2 14.73 3.83 -15.06
CA GLN A 2 14.08 5.14 -15.06
C GLN A 2 13.11 5.22 -13.87
N PRO A 3 13.06 6.34 -13.13
CA PRO A 3 12.10 6.52 -12.05
C PRO A 3 10.67 6.51 -12.60
N ASP A 4 9.76 5.86 -11.88
CA ASP A 4 8.34 5.76 -12.20
C ASP A 4 7.76 7.17 -12.51
N PRO A 5 6.98 7.34 -13.59
CA PRO A 5 6.36 8.62 -13.95
C PRO A 5 5.55 9.25 -12.80
N ARG A 6 4.99 8.45 -11.89
CA ARG A 6 4.27 8.96 -10.70
C ARG A 6 5.21 9.63 -9.70
N THR A 7 6.42 9.11 -9.56
CA THR A 7 7.46 9.67 -8.67
C THR A 7 7.94 11.01 -9.20
N ASN A 8 8.10 11.14 -10.52
CA ASN A 8 8.48 12.42 -11.14
C ASN A 8 7.41 13.50 -10.95
N LEU A 9 6.13 13.16 -11.15
CA LEU A 9 5.01 14.09 -10.91
C LEU A 9 4.95 14.52 -9.43
N SER A 10 5.12 13.58 -8.50
CA SER A 10 5.13 13.86 -7.06
C SER A 10 6.25 14.82 -6.67
N ASN A 11 7.45 14.62 -7.22
CA ASN A 11 8.61 15.47 -6.94
C ASN A 11 8.41 16.87 -7.52
N GLN A 12 7.90 16.97 -8.76
CA GLN A 12 7.56 18.25 -9.37
C GLN A 12 6.51 19.02 -8.57
N LEU A 13 5.47 18.34 -8.08
CA LEU A 13 4.47 18.96 -7.21
C LEU A 13 5.07 19.43 -5.88
N ALA A 14 5.93 18.62 -5.25
CA ALA A 14 6.61 19.00 -4.01
C ALA A 14 7.50 20.23 -4.19
N ASP A 15 8.22 20.33 -5.30
CA ASP A 15 9.06 21.48 -5.63
C ASP A 15 8.23 22.75 -5.88
N THR A 16 7.11 22.63 -6.60
CA THR A 16 6.21 23.78 -6.83
C THR A 16 5.54 24.29 -5.56
N LEU A 17 5.23 23.40 -4.62
CA LEU A 17 4.64 23.76 -3.33
C LEU A 17 5.68 24.37 -2.37
N SER A 18 6.91 23.83 -2.36
CA SER A 18 8.02 24.34 -1.54
C SER A 18 8.45 25.75 -1.95
N ASN A 19 8.42 26.05 -3.24
CA ASN A 19 8.79 27.38 -3.76
C ASN A 19 7.69 28.44 -3.57
N ARG A 20 6.50 28.05 -3.12
CA ARG A 20 5.47 29.02 -2.72
C ARG A 20 5.72 29.42 -1.26
N SER A 21 6.74 30.23 -1.04
CA SER A 21 6.94 30.90 0.25
C SER A 21 5.77 31.87 0.46
N VAL A 22 4.76 31.44 1.22
CA VAL A 22 3.76 32.36 1.77
C VAL A 22 4.51 33.17 2.81
N ALA A 23 4.81 34.43 2.50
CA ALA A 23 5.38 35.34 3.49
C ALA A 23 4.50 35.28 4.75
N PRO A 24 5.08 35.08 5.94
CA PRO A 24 4.29 35.05 7.16
C PRO A 24 3.57 36.40 7.30
N ASP A 25 2.25 36.35 7.35
CA ASP A 25 1.39 37.51 7.55
C ASP A 25 1.83 38.24 8.83
N GLU A 26 2.04 39.56 8.76
CA GLU A 26 2.38 40.35 9.94
C GLU A 26 1.34 40.15 11.05
N LYS A 27 1.81 40.06 12.30
CA LYS A 27 0.93 39.81 13.44
C LYS A 27 -0.03 40.98 13.61
N ARG A 28 -1.33 40.67 13.62
CA ARG A 28 -2.40 41.66 13.77
C ARG A 28 -2.57 42.00 15.26
N GLU A 29 -2.14 43.19 15.67
CA GLU A 29 -2.16 43.63 17.08
C GLU A 29 -3.29 44.61 17.42
N VAL A 30 -3.87 45.25 16.41
CA VAL A 30 -4.92 46.28 16.58
C VAL A 30 -6.31 45.64 16.55
N THR A 31 -7.14 45.97 17.54
CA THR A 31 -8.55 45.55 17.62
C THR A 31 -9.48 46.70 17.23
N ILE A 32 -10.45 46.43 16.34
CA ILE A 32 -11.47 47.39 15.92
C ILE A 32 -12.83 46.91 16.45
N THR A 33 -13.49 47.75 17.25
CA THR A 33 -14.81 47.47 17.84
C THR A 33 -15.83 48.48 17.34
N PHE A 34 -16.97 48.00 16.85
CA PHE A 34 -18.09 48.85 16.44
C PHE A 34 -19.41 48.29 16.95
N ARG A 35 -20.43 49.14 17.08
CA ARG A 35 -21.79 48.73 17.44
C ARG A 35 -22.57 48.40 16.18
N ALA A 36 -23.31 47.30 16.21
CA ALA A 36 -24.19 46.86 15.12
C ALA A 36 -25.58 46.57 15.68
N SER A 37 -26.60 46.81 14.87
CA SER A 37 -27.97 46.37 15.16
C SER A 37 -28.10 44.85 15.05
N TYR A 38 -29.16 44.29 15.64
CA TYR A 38 -29.46 42.86 15.53
C TYR A 38 -29.63 42.40 14.07
N ALA A 39 -30.26 43.23 13.22
CA ALA A 39 -30.45 42.92 11.81
C ALA A 39 -29.13 42.91 11.02
N GLU A 40 -28.18 43.77 11.37
CA GLU A 40 -26.84 43.78 10.77
C GLU A 40 -26.02 42.56 11.19
N LYS A 41 -26.09 42.19 12.48
CA LYS A 41 -25.45 40.97 12.99
C LYS A 41 -25.96 39.72 12.27
N ALA A 42 -27.29 39.56 12.16
CA ALA A 42 -27.89 38.41 11.48
C ALA A 42 -27.48 38.33 10.00
N ARG A 43 -27.47 39.47 9.29
CA ARG A 43 -27.00 39.53 7.90
C ARG A 43 -25.53 39.15 7.76
N LEU A 44 -24.70 39.57 8.72
CA LEU A 44 -23.27 39.23 8.74
C LEU A 44 -23.07 37.73 8.96
N GLU A 45 -23.76 37.13 9.94
CA GLU A 45 -23.70 35.69 10.22
C GLU A 45 -24.13 34.85 9.01
N GLN A 46 -25.23 35.22 8.35
CA GLN A 46 -25.71 34.52 7.16
C GLN A 46 -24.67 34.54 6.02
N ARG A 47 -24.02 35.68 5.80
CA ARG A 47 -22.98 35.82 4.76
C ARG A 47 -21.66 35.13 5.13
N CYS A 48 -21.41 34.91 6.41
CA CYS A 48 -20.24 34.19 6.91
C CYS A 48 -20.46 32.67 6.99
N SER A 49 -21.57 32.12 6.46
CA SER A 49 -21.78 30.67 6.46
C SER A 49 -20.63 29.94 5.74
N GLY A 50 -19.89 29.11 6.48
CA GLY A 50 -18.72 28.37 5.98
C GLY A 50 -17.40 29.17 5.97
N VAL A 51 -17.40 30.40 6.49
CA VAL A 51 -16.26 31.33 6.48
C VAL A 51 -16.07 31.96 7.87
N VAL A 52 -14.83 32.24 8.27
CA VAL A 52 -14.57 32.96 9.52
C VAL A 52 -15.00 34.42 9.38
N GLN A 53 -15.82 34.91 10.30
CA GLN A 53 -16.37 36.28 10.25
C GLN A 53 -15.30 37.36 10.14
N SER A 54 -14.17 37.22 10.85
CA SER A 54 -13.07 38.18 10.77
C SER A 54 -12.41 38.21 9.40
N ASP A 55 -12.27 37.07 8.73
CA ASP A 55 -11.73 36.97 7.37
C ASP A 55 -12.70 37.56 6.35
N TYR A 56 -14.01 37.32 6.52
CA TYR A 56 -15.05 37.92 5.70
C TYR A 56 -15.06 39.45 5.82
N ILE A 57 -14.99 39.97 7.04
CA ILE A 57 -14.91 41.42 7.31
C ILE A 57 -13.67 42.01 6.63
N ARG A 58 -12.50 41.39 6.79
CA ARG A 58 -11.25 41.87 6.17
C ARG A 58 -11.31 41.84 4.65
N ALA A 59 -11.83 40.77 4.05
CA ALA A 59 -12.01 40.67 2.60
C ALA A 59 -12.92 41.76 2.04
N ARG A 60 -13.90 42.23 2.82
CA ARG A 60 -14.80 43.32 2.41
C ARG A 60 -14.26 44.72 2.69
N LEU A 61 -13.33 44.90 3.63
CA LEU A 61 -12.81 46.21 4.04
C LEU A 61 -11.44 46.56 3.45
N PHE A 62 -10.61 45.55 3.17
CA PHE A 62 -9.21 45.73 2.75
C PHE A 62 -8.89 45.04 1.41
N ASP A 63 -9.93 44.73 0.63
CA ASP A 63 -9.82 44.09 -0.70
C ASP A 63 -9.03 42.77 -0.73
N TYR A 64 -8.97 42.07 0.40
CA TYR A 64 -8.44 40.70 0.42
C TYR A 64 -9.34 39.77 -0.39
N PRO A 65 -8.77 38.70 -0.98
CA PRO A 65 -9.57 37.69 -1.68
C PRO A 65 -10.63 37.11 -0.74
N LEU A 66 -11.86 37.01 -1.24
CA LEU A 66 -12.96 36.42 -0.49
C LEU A 66 -12.57 35.00 -0.04
N PRO A 67 -12.63 34.70 1.27
CA PRO A 67 -12.35 33.36 1.76
C PRO A 67 -13.34 32.38 1.12
N HIS A 68 -12.79 31.30 0.57
CA HIS A 68 -13.61 30.25 -0.01
C HIS A 68 -14.35 29.54 1.13
N PRO A 69 -15.68 29.37 1.04
CA PRO A 69 -16.41 28.63 2.05
C PRO A 69 -15.79 27.25 2.15
N LYS A 70 -15.26 26.91 3.34
CA LYS A 70 -14.80 25.55 3.60
C LYS A 70 -16.06 24.70 3.45
N LEU A 71 -16.03 23.75 2.52
CA LEU A 71 -17.10 22.78 2.35
C LEU A 71 -17.44 22.22 3.73
N VAL A 72 -18.60 22.61 4.25
CA VAL A 72 -19.13 22.08 5.50
C VAL A 72 -19.60 20.68 5.13
N ILE A 73 -18.68 19.72 5.19
CA ILE A 73 -19.01 18.31 5.02
C ILE A 73 -20.06 18.00 6.10
N PRO A 74 -21.29 17.62 5.73
CA PRO A 74 -22.33 17.25 6.68
C PRO A 74 -21.80 16.19 7.64
N GLU A 75 -22.21 16.25 8.90
CA GLU A 75 -21.66 15.39 9.96
C GLU A 75 -21.79 13.89 9.65
N ILE A 76 -22.88 13.49 8.99
CA ILE A 76 -23.11 12.13 8.46
C ILE A 76 -21.98 11.69 7.52
N ASN A 77 -21.48 12.60 6.68
CA ASN A 77 -20.41 12.30 5.73
C ASN A 77 -19.04 12.22 6.42
N ARG A 78 -18.84 12.83 7.60
CA ARG A 78 -17.57 12.75 8.34
C ARG A 78 -17.32 11.35 8.86
N GLN A 79 -18.33 10.71 9.45
CA GLN A 79 -18.20 9.34 9.95
C GLN A 79 -17.94 8.36 8.79
N ALA A 80 -18.69 8.51 7.69
CA ALA A 80 -18.49 7.69 6.49
C ALA A 80 -17.06 7.85 5.92
N ILE A 81 -16.56 9.09 5.81
CA ILE A 81 -15.19 9.37 5.35
C ILE A 81 -14.15 8.77 6.30
N TYR A 82 -14.39 8.83 7.61
CA TYR A 82 -13.49 8.25 8.61
C TYR A 82 -13.40 6.73 8.49
N GLU A 83 -14.55 6.05 8.38
CA GLU A 83 -14.58 4.59 8.19
C GLU A 83 -13.95 4.17 6.85
N LEU A 84 -14.25 4.90 5.77
CA LEU A 84 -13.62 4.65 4.46
C LEU A 84 -12.10 4.82 4.51
N LYS A 85 -11.60 5.83 5.23
CA LYS A 85 -10.17 6.03 5.43
C LYS A 85 -9.54 4.88 6.21
N LYS A 86 -10.21 4.38 7.25
CA LYS A 86 -9.76 3.23 8.04
C LYS A 86 -9.68 1.96 7.20
N ILE A 87 -10.72 1.68 6.40
CA ILE A 87 -10.75 0.55 5.47
C ILE A 87 -9.62 0.67 4.43
N GLY A 88 -9.45 1.85 3.83
CA GLY A 88 -8.39 2.10 2.85
C GLY A 88 -6.98 1.90 3.42
N ASN A 89 -6.74 2.35 4.66
CA ASN A 89 -5.46 2.12 5.35
C ASN A 89 -5.21 0.63 5.59
N ASN A 90 -6.21 -0.11 6.05
CA ASN A 90 -6.08 -1.55 6.29
C ASN A 90 -5.80 -2.31 5.00
N LEU A 91 -6.47 -1.95 3.89
CA LEU A 91 -6.23 -2.55 2.59
C LEU A 91 -4.80 -2.28 2.11
N ASN A 92 -4.33 -1.05 2.23
CA ASN A 92 -2.97 -0.68 1.85
C ASN A 92 -1.90 -1.43 2.68
N GLN A 93 -2.15 -1.65 3.97
CA GLN A 93 -1.27 -2.46 4.82
C GLN A 93 -1.26 -3.92 4.38
N GLN A 94 -2.43 -4.52 4.12
CA GLN A 94 -2.53 -5.90 3.62
C GLN A 94 -1.85 -6.05 2.26
N THR A 95 -2.05 -5.12 1.34
CA THR A 95 -1.40 -5.14 0.03
C THR A 95 0.12 -5.04 0.16
N ARG A 96 0.63 -4.19 1.06
CA ARG A 96 2.08 -4.12 1.33
C ARG A 96 2.60 -5.41 1.93
N ALA A 97 1.93 -5.96 2.93
CA ALA A 97 2.30 -7.22 3.54
C ALA A 97 2.30 -8.39 2.53
N ILE A 98 1.29 -8.45 1.64
CA ILE A 98 1.21 -9.44 0.57
C ILE A 98 2.34 -9.24 -0.44
N ASN A 99 2.58 -8.00 -0.91
CA ASN A 99 3.64 -7.72 -1.86
C ASN A 99 5.03 -8.00 -1.28
N GLU A 100 5.23 -7.75 0.01
CA GLU A 100 6.46 -8.07 0.74
C GLU A 100 6.62 -9.58 0.91
N ALA A 101 5.55 -10.29 1.28
CA ALA A 101 5.50 -11.75 1.33
C ALA A 101 5.82 -12.40 -0.04
N VAL A 102 5.27 -11.86 -1.14
CA VAL A 102 5.57 -12.31 -2.51
C VAL A 102 7.03 -12.04 -2.88
N LYS A 103 7.57 -10.86 -2.55
CA LYS A 103 8.99 -10.52 -2.82
C LYS A 103 9.98 -11.40 -2.06
N ILE A 104 9.63 -11.82 -0.84
CA ILE A 104 10.45 -12.70 0.00
C ILE A 104 10.24 -14.18 -0.37
N GLY A 105 9.32 -14.50 -1.31
CA GLY A 105 8.94 -15.87 -1.64
C GLY A 105 8.16 -16.58 -0.52
N SER A 106 7.79 -15.83 0.52
CA SER A 106 7.04 -16.26 1.68
C SER A 106 5.55 -15.97 1.48
N GLN A 107 5.02 -16.38 0.32
CA GLN A 107 3.58 -16.63 0.25
C GLN A 107 3.26 -17.66 1.36
N PRO A 108 2.08 -17.63 2.01
CA PRO A 108 1.69 -18.76 2.82
C PRO A 108 1.48 -19.93 1.85
N LEU A 109 2.55 -20.66 1.57
CA LEU A 109 2.48 -22.07 1.19
C LEU A 109 1.74 -22.68 2.38
N THR A 110 0.43 -22.83 2.25
CA THR A 110 -0.37 -23.57 3.22
C THR A 110 0.34 -24.90 3.47
N THR A 111 0.19 -25.47 4.68
CA THR A 111 0.85 -26.72 5.05
C THR A 111 0.69 -27.79 3.95
N GLU A 112 -0.48 -27.81 3.33
CA GLU A 112 -0.84 -28.61 2.16
C GLU A 112 0.12 -28.41 0.96
N VAL A 113 0.45 -27.18 0.57
CA VAL A 113 1.34 -26.91 -0.57
C VAL A 113 2.79 -27.32 -0.28
N LYS A 114 3.24 -27.28 0.97
CA LYS A 114 4.57 -27.81 1.37
C LYS A 114 4.61 -29.34 1.27
N GLU A 115 3.54 -30.00 1.67
CA GLU A 115 3.40 -31.46 1.54
C GLU A 115 3.36 -31.89 0.07
N TYR A 116 2.65 -31.13 -0.79
CA TYR A 116 2.68 -31.37 -2.24
C TYR A 116 4.08 -31.18 -2.85
N LEU A 117 4.83 -30.16 -2.43
CA LEU A 117 6.21 -30.00 -2.91
C LEU A 117 7.14 -31.13 -2.45
N ARG A 118 6.94 -31.65 -1.23
CA ARG A 118 7.71 -32.79 -0.72
C ARG A 118 7.42 -34.06 -1.50
N THR A 119 6.14 -34.38 -1.70
CA THR A 119 5.72 -35.56 -2.47
C THR A 119 6.20 -35.50 -3.92
N ILE A 120 6.17 -34.33 -4.56
CA ILE A 120 6.72 -34.15 -5.92
C ILE A 120 8.23 -34.42 -5.97
N LYS A 121 9.00 -33.97 -4.97
CA LYS A 121 10.45 -34.25 -4.92
C LYS A 121 10.76 -35.73 -4.73
N GLU A 122 10.05 -36.40 -3.81
CA GLU A 122 10.19 -37.84 -3.57
C GLU A 122 9.87 -38.64 -4.85
N LEU A 123 8.86 -38.23 -5.62
CA LEU A 123 8.47 -38.86 -6.88
C LEU A 123 9.52 -38.68 -7.98
N VAL A 124 10.16 -37.51 -8.05
CA VAL A 124 11.27 -37.24 -8.99
C VAL A 124 12.48 -38.12 -8.67
N GLU A 125 12.84 -38.26 -7.39
CA GLU A 125 13.95 -39.16 -6.99
C GLU A 125 13.65 -40.62 -7.35
N LEU A 126 12.42 -41.07 -7.13
CA LEU A 126 12.00 -42.43 -7.46
C LEU A 126 12.04 -42.66 -8.99
N LEU A 127 11.56 -41.70 -9.78
CA LEU A 127 11.66 -41.78 -11.25
C LEU A 127 13.10 -41.80 -11.74
N GLU A 128 14.01 -41.04 -11.13
CA GLU A 128 15.43 -41.07 -11.48
C GLU A 128 16.09 -42.40 -11.09
N GLN A 129 15.74 -42.98 -9.94
CA GLN A 129 16.19 -44.31 -9.55
C GLN A 129 15.68 -45.38 -10.52
N THR A 130 14.39 -45.39 -10.84
CA THR A 130 13.82 -46.32 -11.82
C THR A 130 14.42 -46.12 -13.21
N ARG A 131 14.69 -44.88 -13.62
CA ARG A 131 15.40 -44.60 -14.87
C ARG A 131 16.81 -45.19 -14.85
N GLN A 132 17.54 -45.03 -13.75
CA GLN A 132 18.89 -45.59 -13.60
C GLN A 132 18.88 -47.11 -13.62
N GLU A 133 17.93 -47.75 -12.95
CA GLU A 133 17.72 -49.22 -12.96
C GLU A 133 17.42 -49.75 -14.36
N ILE A 134 16.58 -49.06 -15.13
CA ILE A 134 16.25 -49.44 -16.51
C ILE A 134 17.40 -49.15 -17.49
N THR A 135 18.21 -48.11 -17.21
CA THR A 135 19.34 -47.70 -18.07
C THR A 135 20.62 -48.49 -17.78
N GLN A 136 20.69 -49.22 -16.65
CA GLN A 136 21.80 -50.14 -16.42
C GLN A 136 21.74 -51.28 -17.45
N PRO A 137 22.84 -51.56 -18.18
CA PRO A 137 22.88 -52.69 -19.08
C PRO A 137 22.72 -53.97 -18.26
N ILE A 138 21.79 -54.84 -18.68
CA ILE A 138 21.68 -56.20 -18.15
C ILE A 138 23.05 -56.85 -18.31
N SER A 139 23.80 -57.01 -17.22
CA SER A 139 25.03 -57.80 -17.22
C SER A 139 24.62 -59.24 -17.44
N SER A 140 24.74 -59.68 -18.69
CA SER A 140 24.69 -61.08 -19.09
C SER A 140 25.89 -61.79 -18.47
N ASP A 141 25.72 -62.36 -17.28
CA ASP A 141 26.54 -63.44 -16.76
C ASP A 141 25.65 -64.39 -15.95
N ASP A 142 24.67 -64.98 -16.64
CA ASP A 142 24.11 -66.28 -16.26
C ASP A 142 24.59 -67.29 -17.29
N ASN A 143 25.73 -67.94 -17.03
CA ASN A 143 26.06 -69.23 -17.59
C ASN A 143 27.12 -69.95 -16.74
N GLY A 144 26.60 -70.73 -15.78
CA GLY A 144 27.07 -72.09 -15.55
C GLY A 144 28.46 -72.30 -14.96
N LYS A 145 28.50 -72.74 -13.70
CA LYS A 145 29.39 -73.84 -13.32
C LYS A 145 28.74 -74.72 -12.28
N LEU A 146 28.27 -75.87 -12.77
CA LEU A 146 27.86 -77.03 -11.98
C LEU A 146 29.01 -77.53 -11.12
N ASP A 147 28.62 -78.09 -9.98
CA ASP A 147 29.36 -79.01 -9.13
C ASP A 147 30.34 -79.93 -9.88
N LYS A 148 31.51 -80.12 -9.26
CA LYS A 148 32.10 -81.44 -9.05
C LYS A 148 33.17 -81.38 -7.95
N GLN A 149 32.80 -81.92 -6.79
CA GLN A 149 33.74 -82.64 -5.93
C GLN A 149 34.39 -83.79 -6.72
N VAL A 150 35.65 -84.11 -6.42
CA VAL A 150 36.17 -85.46 -6.09
C VAL A 150 37.71 -85.47 -6.25
N ALA A 151 38.36 -85.67 -5.10
CA ALA A 151 39.56 -86.48 -4.77
C ALA A 151 40.82 -86.51 -5.67
N GLY A 152 41.97 -86.51 -5.00
CA GLY A 152 43.03 -87.49 -5.28
C GLY A 152 44.45 -86.95 -5.44
N GLU A 153 45.25 -87.17 -4.40
CA GLU A 153 46.73 -87.29 -4.32
C GLU A 153 47.63 -86.09 -4.61
#